data_AF-A0A7V9NPI0-F1
#
_entry.id   AF-A0A7V9NPI0-F1
#
_cell.length_a   1.000
_cell.length_b   1.000
_cell.length_c   1.000
_cell.angle_alpha   90.00
_cell.angle_beta   90.00
_cell.angle_gamma   90.00
#
_symmetry.space_group_name_H-M   'P 1'
#
loop_
_entity.id
_entity.type
_entity.pdbx_description
1 polymer ?
#
loop_
_entity_poly.entity_id
_entity_poly.type
_entity_poly.pdbx_seq_one_letter_code
_entity_poly.pdbx_strand_id
1 'polypeptide(L)'
;MKSKIFNLIICLALVALGIVPVLAQKSKRELQPRLKVFSFRAYQKDLTFVRVVDMSNGAVFRVYFDEGSQKTAKESIQLLASFYEQLARILSVDAGEVDWSAVVFTQNKNYVPPRIGGEVRWTVRVDEAGRLGVEGLEDLYYLIPHEQVHAIQKTFVENLPRWFAEGQAEWGGLQVTERRQPKLSVKRRADLASSILKAKQPLNLQGWGGVNVKPEAILRQVTPEQRERMAKDPNYSPPGPFKFNADDFISDESNTLARYGAARNLFGSLEKSAGRAKMRALFKEVWKNEKGLKTDELVSLALNHLGTDVSASLK
;
A
#
# COMPACT_ATOMS: atom_id res chain seq x y z
N MET A 1 -93.73 42.72 10.57
CA MET A 1 -93.71 44.19 10.59
C MET A 1 -92.36 44.67 10.09
N LYS A 2 -92.37 45.54 9.05
CA LYS A 2 -91.43 46.64 8.69
C LYS A 2 -90.06 46.65 9.41
N SER A 3 -88.89 46.93 8.83
CA SER A 3 -88.48 47.46 7.53
C SER A 3 -86.93 47.44 7.45
N LYS A 4 -86.43 47.07 6.26
CA LYS A 4 -85.18 47.40 5.53
C LYS A 4 -84.13 48.36 6.15
N ILE A 5 -82.85 48.07 5.87
CA ILE A 5 -81.69 48.92 5.44
C ILE A 5 -80.51 47.90 5.29
N PHE A 6 -79.61 47.84 4.29
CA PHE A 6 -79.37 48.42 2.98
C PHE A 6 -78.37 47.50 2.25
N ASN A 7 -78.30 47.58 0.92
CA ASN A 7 -77.43 46.79 0.04
C ASN A 7 -76.03 47.42 -0.13
N LEU A 8 -75.03 46.54 -0.32
CA LEU A 8 -73.94 46.57 -1.34
C LEU A 8 -72.83 47.65 -1.33
N ILE A 9 -71.58 47.21 -1.55
CA ILE A 9 -70.42 47.77 -2.33
C ILE A 9 -69.13 47.17 -1.72
N ILE A 10 -68.46 46.15 -2.31
CA ILE A 10 -67.47 46.14 -3.42
C ILE A 10 -66.19 46.99 -3.18
N CYS A 11 -65.07 46.26 -3.07
CA CYS A 11 -63.68 46.55 -3.50
C CYS A 11 -62.71 47.43 -2.68
N LEU A 12 -61.52 46.82 -2.50
CA LEU A 12 -60.15 47.32 -2.73
C LEU A 12 -59.24 47.74 -1.55
N ALA A 13 -57.97 47.30 -1.69
CA ALA A 13 -56.70 47.70 -1.06
C ALA A 13 -56.32 47.00 0.28
N LEU A 14 -55.45 45.98 0.26
CA LEU A 14 -53.97 45.98 0.19
C LEU A 14 -53.28 46.11 1.57
N VAL A 15 -52.79 44.95 2.04
CA VAL A 15 -51.41 44.65 2.48
C VAL A 15 -50.78 45.55 3.53
N ALA A 16 -50.71 45.02 4.76
CA ALA A 16 -49.50 45.02 5.59
C ALA A 16 -49.71 44.10 6.82
N LEU A 17 -49.43 42.81 6.67
CA LEU A 17 -49.25 41.92 7.82
C LEU A 17 -47.94 41.15 7.65
N GLY A 18 -47.04 41.41 8.60
CA GLY A 18 -45.67 40.94 8.64
C GLY A 18 -45.58 39.42 8.60
N ILE A 19 -45.04 38.92 7.51
CA ILE A 19 -44.44 37.59 7.44
C ILE A 19 -43.01 37.75 7.98
N VAL A 20 -42.80 37.33 9.22
CA VAL A 20 -41.44 37.10 9.73
C VAL A 20 -40.90 35.89 8.96
N PRO A 21 -39.78 36.00 8.23
CA PRO A 21 -39.18 34.84 7.60
C PRO A 21 -38.60 33.96 8.70
N VAL A 22 -39.00 32.69 8.72
CA VAL A 22 -38.32 31.63 9.45
C VAL A 22 -36.89 31.60 8.91
N LEU A 23 -35.98 32.24 9.66
CA LEU A 23 -34.55 32.14 9.46
C LEU A 23 -34.19 30.66 9.62
N ALA A 24 -33.93 30.02 8.48
CA ALA A 24 -33.29 28.73 8.41
C ALA A 24 -31.95 28.82 9.18
N GLN A 25 -31.95 28.36 10.43
CA GLN A 25 -30.74 27.94 11.10
C GLN A 25 -30.17 26.75 10.32
N LYS A 26 -29.41 27.05 9.28
CA LYS A 26 -28.41 26.13 8.74
C LYS A 26 -27.45 25.86 9.88
N SER A 27 -27.65 24.76 10.59
CA SER A 27 -26.60 24.21 11.44
C SER A 27 -25.42 23.94 10.52
N LYS A 28 -24.39 24.79 10.57
CA LYS A 28 -23.06 24.41 10.11
C LYS A 28 -22.63 23.25 10.99
N ARG A 29 -23.00 22.02 10.63
CA ARG A 29 -22.17 20.87 11.01
C ARG A 29 -20.83 21.16 10.37
N GLU A 30 -19.87 21.64 11.15
CA GLU A 30 -18.47 21.60 10.75
C GLU A 30 -18.18 20.14 10.41
N LEU A 31 -18.09 19.85 9.11
CA LEU A 31 -17.58 18.59 8.63
C LEU A 31 -16.16 18.48 9.17
N GLN A 32 -15.97 17.65 10.19
CA GLN A 32 -14.62 17.39 10.68
C GLN A 32 -13.78 16.91 9.50
N PRO A 33 -12.55 17.41 9.34
CA PRO A 33 -11.69 16.97 8.25
C PRO A 33 -11.47 15.47 8.39
N ARG A 34 -11.61 14.75 7.27
CA ARG A 34 -11.38 13.29 7.19
C ARG A 34 -10.02 12.90 7.78
N LEU A 35 -8.99 13.73 7.56
CA LEU A 35 -7.64 13.47 8.01
C LEU A 35 -7.24 14.46 9.11
N LYS A 36 -6.68 13.94 10.20
CA LYS A 36 -5.95 14.74 11.20
C LYS A 36 -4.46 14.53 11.00
N VAL A 37 -3.71 15.64 10.89
CA VAL A 37 -2.27 15.64 10.62
C VAL A 37 -1.54 16.30 11.77
N PHE A 38 -0.65 15.54 12.42
CA PHE A 38 0.15 15.98 13.56
C PHE A 38 1.61 16.08 13.11
N SER A 39 2.24 17.25 13.28
CA SER A 39 3.63 17.47 12.86
C SER A 39 4.60 17.23 14.00
N PHE A 40 5.68 16.51 13.72
CA PHE A 40 6.73 16.19 14.67
C PHE A 40 8.08 16.61 14.08
N ARG A 41 8.91 17.25 14.90
CA ARG A 41 10.29 17.56 14.52
C ARG A 41 11.15 16.30 14.66
N ALA A 42 12.14 16.18 13.78
CA ALA A 42 13.14 15.13 13.86
C ALA A 42 13.77 15.05 15.27
N TYR A 43 13.81 13.85 15.84
CA TYR A 43 14.76 13.55 16.91
C TYR A 43 16.17 13.46 16.28
N GLN A 44 17.22 13.76 17.05
CA GLN A 44 18.59 13.96 16.52
C GLN A 44 18.97 12.93 15.43
N LYS A 45 19.27 13.43 14.22
CA LYS A 45 19.66 12.68 12.99
C LYS A 45 18.54 11.97 12.20
N ASP A 46 17.26 12.13 12.55
CA ASP A 46 16.15 11.62 11.74
C ASP A 46 15.53 12.71 10.81
N LEU A 47 14.61 12.33 9.92
CA LEU A 47 13.82 13.26 9.10
C LEU A 47 12.62 13.82 9.88
N THR A 48 12.17 15.02 9.49
CA THR A 48 10.90 15.57 9.97
C THR A 48 9.76 14.69 9.47
N PHE A 49 8.71 14.52 10.27
CA PHE A 49 7.57 13.71 9.86
C PHE A 49 6.23 14.28 10.32
N VAL A 50 5.18 13.83 9.64
CA VAL A 50 3.81 13.97 10.10
C VAL A 50 3.22 12.60 10.41
N ARG A 51 2.45 12.52 11.50
CA ARG A 51 1.53 11.41 11.76
C ARG A 51 0.17 11.78 11.23
N VAL A 52 -0.40 10.93 10.40
CA VAL A 52 -1.73 11.09 9.81
C VAL A 52 -2.66 10.09 10.45
N VAL A 53 -3.85 10.54 10.84
CA VAL A 53 -4.95 9.70 11.29
C VAL A 53 -6.13 9.93 10.35
N ASP A 54 -6.55 8.88 9.64
CA ASP A 54 -7.76 8.90 8.83
C ASP A 54 -8.96 8.54 9.71
N MET A 55 -9.75 9.55 10.05
CA MET A 55 -10.89 9.44 10.95
C MET A 55 -12.03 8.60 10.35
N SER A 56 -12.03 8.34 9.04
CA SER A 56 -13.09 7.59 8.36
C SER A 56 -12.95 6.07 8.48
N ASN A 57 -11.73 5.57 8.66
CA ASN A 57 -11.43 4.14 8.68
C ASN A 57 -10.39 3.74 9.74
N GLY A 58 -9.98 4.68 10.60
CA GLY A 58 -9.04 4.44 11.69
C GLY A 58 -7.57 4.33 11.27
N ALA A 59 -7.23 4.40 9.98
CA ALA A 59 -5.86 4.19 9.52
C ALA A 59 -4.91 5.23 10.11
N VAL A 60 -3.75 4.77 10.58
CA VAL A 60 -2.68 5.61 11.11
C VAL A 60 -1.40 5.35 10.34
N PHE A 61 -0.76 6.41 9.85
CA PHE A 61 0.51 6.28 9.13
C PHE A 61 1.41 7.49 9.31
N ARG A 62 2.69 7.33 8.95
CA ARG A 62 3.69 8.39 9.02
C ARG A 62 4.23 8.75 7.64
N VAL A 63 4.42 10.04 7.41
CA VAL A 63 5.08 10.58 6.22
C VAL A 63 6.28 11.41 6.65
N TYR A 64 7.46 10.94 6.30
CA TYR A 64 8.74 11.60 6.54
C TYR A 64 9.15 12.43 5.32
N PHE A 65 9.88 13.52 5.55
CA PHE A 65 10.41 14.33 4.47
C PHE A 65 11.65 15.13 4.88
N ASP A 66 12.53 15.37 3.91
CA ASP A 66 13.51 16.45 3.98
C ASP A 66 12.88 17.81 3.60
N GLU A 67 13.63 18.90 3.80
CA GLU A 67 13.15 20.26 3.59
C GLU A 67 12.69 20.49 2.14
N GLY A 68 13.48 20.06 1.15
CA GLY A 68 13.16 20.21 -0.27
C GLY A 68 11.97 19.36 -0.75
N SER A 69 11.63 18.30 -0.01
CA SER A 69 10.53 17.39 -0.32
C SER A 69 9.23 17.68 0.43
N GLN A 70 9.25 18.60 1.41
CA GLN A 70 8.14 18.83 2.33
C GLN A 70 6.81 19.11 1.61
N LYS A 71 6.83 19.95 0.58
CA LYS A 71 5.61 20.34 -0.15
C LYS A 71 4.96 19.12 -0.81
N THR A 72 5.74 18.38 -1.61
CA THR A 72 5.28 17.15 -2.29
C THR A 72 4.76 16.12 -1.29
N ALA A 73 5.46 15.94 -0.18
CA ALA A 73 5.06 15.00 0.86
C ALA A 73 3.68 15.34 1.43
N LYS A 74 3.47 16.61 1.80
CA LYS A 74 2.19 17.09 2.35
C LYS A 74 1.05 17.01 1.34
N GLU A 75 1.31 17.37 0.09
CA GLU A 75 0.32 17.28 -1.00
C GLU A 75 -0.07 15.81 -1.29
N SER A 76 0.82 14.86 -1.03
CA SER A 76 0.57 13.42 -1.26
C SER A 76 -0.21 12.73 -0.13
N ILE A 77 -0.43 13.37 1.03
CA ILE A 77 -1.08 12.73 2.20
C ILE A 77 -2.48 12.20 1.87
N GLN A 78 -3.30 12.99 1.18
CA GLN A 78 -4.66 12.57 0.82
C GLN A 78 -4.65 11.39 -0.15
N LEU A 79 -3.69 11.38 -1.08
CA LEU A 79 -3.51 10.29 -2.03
C LEU A 79 -3.11 9.00 -1.30
N LEU A 80 -2.13 9.06 -0.40
CA LEU A 80 -1.68 7.91 0.41
C LEU A 80 -2.83 7.34 1.25
N ALA A 81 -3.58 8.18 1.97
CA ALA A 81 -4.76 7.73 2.72
C ALA A 81 -5.77 7.00 1.82
N SER A 82 -5.95 7.48 0.59
CA SER A 82 -6.82 6.83 -0.39
C SER A 82 -6.28 5.51 -0.92
N PHE A 83 -4.95 5.31 -0.96
CA PHE A 83 -4.37 4.01 -1.29
C PHE A 83 -4.69 3.01 -0.19
N TYR A 84 -4.49 3.40 1.07
CA TYR A 84 -4.62 2.51 2.21
C TYR A 84 -6.06 2.07 2.40
N GLU A 85 -7.01 3.00 2.26
CA GLU A 85 -8.44 2.68 2.24
C GLU A 85 -8.82 1.69 1.12
N GLN A 86 -8.20 1.82 -0.06
CA GLN A 86 -8.48 0.91 -1.18
C GLN A 86 -7.85 -0.46 -0.97
N LEU A 87 -6.61 -0.52 -0.49
CA LEU A 87 -5.91 -1.77 -0.18
C LEU A 87 -6.63 -2.55 0.92
N ALA A 88 -7.02 -1.89 2.01
CA ALA A 88 -7.80 -2.49 3.08
C ALA A 88 -9.10 -3.12 2.55
N ARG A 89 -9.80 -2.42 1.65
CA ARG A 89 -10.99 -2.96 0.97
C ARG A 89 -10.69 -4.10 -0.01
N ILE A 90 -9.57 -4.07 -0.72
CA ILE A 90 -9.19 -5.13 -1.66
C ILE A 90 -8.86 -6.41 -0.87
N LEU A 91 -8.10 -6.29 0.21
CA LEU A 91 -7.56 -7.40 1.01
C LEU A 91 -8.43 -7.78 2.21
N SER A 92 -9.56 -7.10 2.40
CA SER A 92 -10.56 -7.37 3.44
C SER A 92 -10.03 -7.33 4.86
N VAL A 93 -9.24 -6.29 5.16
CA VAL A 93 -8.74 -5.98 6.48
C VAL A 93 -9.33 -4.67 6.98
N ASP A 94 -9.36 -4.47 8.29
CA ASP A 94 -9.63 -3.16 8.86
C ASP A 94 -8.37 -2.29 8.69
N ALA A 95 -8.54 -1.08 8.15
CA ALA A 95 -7.42 -0.18 7.92
C ALA A 95 -6.82 0.36 9.23
N GLY A 96 -7.60 0.40 10.31
CA GLY A 96 -7.15 0.84 11.63
C GLY A 96 -6.34 -0.20 12.41
N GLU A 97 -6.41 -1.46 12.01
CA GLU A 97 -5.63 -2.56 12.60
C GLU A 97 -4.27 -2.76 11.91
N VAL A 98 -4.06 -2.16 10.74
CA VAL A 98 -2.84 -2.33 9.94
C VAL A 98 -1.71 -1.43 10.43
N ASP A 99 -0.55 -2.03 10.68
CA ASP A 99 0.70 -1.32 10.91
C ASP A 99 1.31 -0.88 9.57
N TRP A 100 0.76 0.20 9.01
CA TRP A 100 1.20 0.74 7.72
C TRP A 100 2.67 1.15 7.76
N SER A 101 3.41 0.76 6.71
CA SER A 101 4.81 1.20 6.56
C SER A 101 4.86 2.70 6.35
N ALA A 102 5.86 3.36 6.92
CA ALA A 102 6.03 4.79 6.73
C ALA A 102 6.50 5.09 5.30
N VAL A 103 6.18 6.30 4.82
CA VAL A 103 6.62 6.77 3.49
C VAL A 103 7.56 7.95 3.67
N VAL A 104 8.70 7.93 3.00
CA VAL A 104 9.72 8.99 3.05
C VAL A 104 9.78 9.68 1.70
N PHE A 105 9.53 10.98 1.65
CA PHE A 105 9.80 11.79 0.47
C PHE A 105 11.17 12.45 0.62
N THR A 106 12.08 12.21 -0.32
CA THR A 106 13.44 12.76 -0.21
C THR A 106 14.07 13.08 -1.56
N GLN A 107 14.87 14.15 -1.59
CA GLN A 107 15.76 14.48 -2.69
C GLN A 107 17.09 13.70 -2.60
N ASN A 108 17.39 13.13 -1.44
CA ASN A 108 18.59 12.33 -1.23
C ASN A 108 18.44 10.93 -1.84
N LYS A 109 19.00 10.75 -3.05
CA LYS A 109 19.02 9.46 -3.77
C LYS A 109 19.72 8.33 -3.00
N ASN A 110 20.59 8.67 -2.05
CA ASN A 110 21.33 7.72 -1.22
C ASN A 110 20.74 7.61 0.19
N TYR A 111 19.51 8.08 0.41
CA TYR A 111 18.87 7.97 1.72
C TYR A 111 18.70 6.50 2.11
N VAL A 112 19.25 6.15 3.28
CA VAL A 112 19.08 4.84 3.90
C VAL A 112 18.22 5.04 5.15
N PRO A 113 17.00 4.46 5.20
CA PRO A 113 16.16 4.55 6.39
C PRO A 113 16.89 4.07 7.65
N PRO A 114 16.79 4.80 8.77
CA PRO A 114 17.33 4.32 10.04
C PRO A 114 16.57 3.08 10.49
N ARG A 115 17.29 2.08 11.04
CA ARG A 115 16.68 0.84 11.58
C ARG A 115 16.16 1.00 13.01
N ILE A 116 15.81 2.22 13.41
CA ILE A 116 15.42 2.52 14.80
C ILE A 116 13.96 2.09 15.01
N GLY A 117 13.71 1.32 16.07
CA GLY A 117 12.35 0.99 16.51
C GLY A 117 11.57 0.05 15.59
N GLY A 118 12.24 -0.66 14.66
CA GLY A 118 11.62 -1.65 13.79
C GLY A 118 10.68 -1.09 12.70
N GLU A 119 10.56 0.23 12.58
CA GLU A 119 9.70 0.86 11.57
C GLU A 119 10.27 0.67 10.16
N VAL A 120 9.45 0.12 9.27
CA VAL A 120 9.77 0.01 7.84
C VAL A 120 9.43 1.34 7.16
N ARG A 121 10.37 1.88 6.38
CA ARG A 121 10.18 3.12 5.62
C ARG A 121 10.47 2.93 4.13
N TRP A 122 9.50 3.27 3.29
CA TRP A 122 9.63 3.21 1.84
C TRP A 122 9.83 4.59 1.24
N THR A 123 10.80 4.70 0.34
CA THR A 123 11.24 5.99 -0.20
C THR A 123 10.49 6.33 -1.49
N VAL A 124 10.05 7.57 -1.58
CA VAL A 124 9.57 8.24 -2.80
C VAL A 124 10.58 9.32 -3.16
N ARG A 125 11.22 9.18 -4.32
CA ARG A 125 12.22 10.13 -4.80
C ARG A 125 11.56 11.43 -5.25
N VAL A 126 12.14 12.55 -4.83
CA VAL A 126 11.76 13.91 -5.24
C VAL A 126 12.93 14.52 -6.00
N ASP A 127 12.63 15.22 -7.10
CA ASP A 127 13.67 15.92 -7.88
C ASP A 127 14.20 17.15 -7.12
N GLU A 128 15.31 17.72 -7.59
CA GLU A 128 15.94 18.90 -6.97
C GLU A 128 15.01 20.13 -6.92
N ALA A 129 14.00 20.19 -7.81
CA ALA A 129 12.99 21.24 -7.84
C ALA A 129 11.82 20.99 -6.87
N GLY A 130 11.86 19.92 -6.07
CA GLY A 130 10.82 19.59 -5.10
C GLY A 130 9.56 19.03 -5.77
N ARG A 131 9.70 18.26 -6.85
CA ARG A 131 8.59 17.65 -7.62
C ARG A 131 8.82 16.16 -7.84
N LEU A 132 7.75 15.42 -8.13
CA LEU A 132 7.85 14.03 -8.54
C LEU A 132 8.31 13.93 -10.00
N GLY A 133 9.56 13.51 -10.22
CA GLY A 133 10.04 13.08 -11.52
C GLY A 133 9.47 11.70 -11.92
N VAL A 134 9.91 11.16 -13.06
CA VAL A 134 9.45 9.85 -13.55
C VAL A 134 9.65 8.74 -12.50
N GLU A 135 10.83 8.69 -11.89
CA GLU A 135 11.14 7.72 -10.84
C GLU A 135 10.26 7.89 -9.59
N GLY A 136 10.06 9.14 -9.14
CA GLY A 136 9.20 9.43 -7.99
C GLY A 136 7.72 9.11 -8.24
N LEU A 137 7.26 9.25 -9.48
CA LEU A 137 5.92 8.80 -9.88
C LEU A 137 5.80 7.29 -9.83
N GLU A 138 6.82 6.56 -10.28
CA GLU A 138 6.85 5.09 -10.18
C GLU A 138 6.91 4.64 -8.71
N ASP A 139 7.74 5.27 -7.88
CA ASP A 139 7.80 5.01 -6.44
C ASP A 139 6.41 5.21 -5.81
N LEU A 140 5.79 6.39 -6.01
CA LEU A 140 4.54 6.73 -5.36
C LEU A 140 3.37 5.88 -5.85
N TYR A 141 3.23 5.67 -7.15
CA TYR A 141 2.01 5.08 -7.72
C TYR A 141 2.10 3.57 -7.94
N TYR A 142 3.29 2.98 -7.97
CA TYR A 142 3.47 1.54 -8.12
C TYR A 142 4.11 0.91 -6.88
N LEU A 143 5.29 1.39 -6.46
CA LEU A 143 6.02 0.79 -5.34
C LEU A 143 5.24 0.93 -4.02
N ILE A 144 4.78 2.14 -3.66
CA ILE A 144 4.08 2.33 -2.39
C ILE A 144 2.84 1.43 -2.27
N PRO A 145 1.91 1.34 -3.25
CA PRO A 145 0.81 0.40 -3.16
C PRO A 145 1.23 -1.06 -2.98
N HIS A 146 2.29 -1.52 -3.67
CA HIS A 146 2.85 -2.88 -3.53
C HIS A 146 3.34 -3.11 -2.10
N GLU A 147 4.18 -2.21 -1.59
CA GLU A 147 4.80 -2.34 -0.28
C GLU A 147 3.81 -2.24 0.89
N GLN A 148 2.71 -1.53 0.70
CA GLN A 148 1.66 -1.45 1.71
C GLN A 148 0.79 -2.71 1.74
N VAL A 149 0.77 -3.52 0.68
CA VAL A 149 0.24 -4.90 0.79
C VAL A 149 1.15 -5.74 1.68
N HIS A 150 2.47 -5.58 1.59
CA HIS A 150 3.38 -6.25 2.52
C HIS A 150 3.22 -5.76 3.96
N ALA A 151 2.88 -4.49 4.18
CA ALA A 151 2.53 -3.99 5.52
C ALA A 151 1.31 -4.71 6.09
N ILE A 152 0.25 -4.89 5.28
CA ILE A 152 -0.94 -5.68 5.67
C ILE A 152 -0.53 -7.13 5.99
N GLN A 153 0.22 -7.79 5.10
CA GLN A 153 0.66 -9.16 5.32
C GLN A 153 1.43 -9.31 6.64
N LYS A 154 2.42 -8.43 6.89
CA LYS A 154 3.24 -8.44 8.11
C LYS A 154 2.44 -8.15 9.39
N THR A 155 1.34 -7.39 9.29
CA THR A 155 0.47 -7.12 10.44
C THR A 155 -0.22 -8.40 10.91
N PHE A 156 -0.71 -9.22 9.99
CA PHE A 156 -1.61 -10.33 10.32
C PHE A 156 -0.97 -11.73 10.24
N VAL A 157 0.07 -11.90 9.43
CA VAL A 157 0.66 -13.21 9.14
C VAL A 157 2.16 -13.12 9.00
N GLU A 158 2.87 -13.88 9.81
CA GLU A 158 4.29 -14.12 9.67
C GLU A 158 4.55 -15.11 8.52
N ASN A 159 5.61 -14.94 7.72
CA ASN A 159 6.14 -15.98 6.83
C ASN A 159 5.15 -16.61 5.83
N LEU A 160 4.68 -15.83 4.85
CA LEU A 160 3.98 -16.35 3.68
C LEU A 160 4.97 -16.86 2.61
N PRO A 161 4.63 -17.90 1.82
CA PRO A 161 5.43 -18.30 0.67
C PRO A 161 5.49 -17.14 -0.33
N ARG A 162 6.67 -16.93 -0.91
CA ARG A 162 6.96 -15.72 -1.69
C ARG A 162 6.03 -15.55 -2.89
N TRP A 163 5.66 -16.63 -3.56
CA TRP A 163 4.67 -16.56 -4.65
C TRP A 163 3.34 -15.96 -4.20
N PHE A 164 2.91 -16.24 -2.97
CA PHE A 164 1.68 -15.69 -2.43
C PHE A 164 1.91 -14.23 -2.00
N ALA A 165 2.96 -13.98 -1.23
CA ALA A 165 3.27 -12.65 -0.71
C ALA A 165 3.46 -11.62 -1.84
N GLU A 166 4.35 -11.91 -2.79
CA GLU A 166 4.66 -11.04 -3.92
C GLU A 166 3.54 -11.02 -4.97
N GLY A 167 2.90 -12.18 -5.21
CA GLY A 167 1.77 -12.29 -6.12
C GLY A 167 0.57 -11.46 -5.68
N GLN A 168 0.23 -11.50 -4.39
CA GLN A 168 -0.83 -10.69 -3.81
C GLN A 168 -0.45 -9.21 -3.78
N ALA A 169 0.80 -8.87 -3.45
CA ALA A 169 1.29 -7.50 -3.43
C ALA A 169 1.24 -6.86 -4.82
N GLU A 170 1.74 -7.56 -5.84
CA GLU A 170 1.70 -7.07 -7.23
C GLU A 170 0.25 -7.03 -7.76
N TRP A 171 -0.59 -8.03 -7.46
CA TRP A 171 -2.01 -8.04 -7.87
C TRP A 171 -2.84 -6.94 -7.19
N GLY A 172 -2.69 -6.76 -5.87
CA GLY A 172 -3.43 -5.79 -5.08
C GLY A 172 -2.95 -4.36 -5.30
N GLY A 173 -1.62 -4.17 -5.29
CA GLY A 173 -0.98 -2.89 -5.57
C GLY A 173 -1.34 -2.36 -6.95
N LEU A 174 -1.25 -3.18 -8.00
CA LEU A 174 -1.58 -2.75 -9.37
C LEU A 174 -3.04 -2.36 -9.57
N GLN A 175 -3.98 -2.85 -8.77
CA GLN A 175 -5.37 -2.38 -8.84
C GLN A 175 -5.52 -0.94 -8.32
N VAL A 176 -4.75 -0.58 -7.30
CA VAL A 176 -4.68 0.81 -6.81
C VAL A 176 -3.96 1.68 -7.83
N THR A 177 -2.83 1.21 -8.38
CA THR A 177 -2.11 1.88 -9.47
C THR A 177 -3.02 2.13 -10.67
N GLU A 178 -3.79 1.13 -11.11
CA GLU A 178 -4.67 1.23 -12.28
C GLU A 178 -5.70 2.35 -12.17
N ARG A 179 -6.26 2.55 -10.97
CA ARG A 179 -7.26 3.60 -10.72
C ARG A 179 -6.69 5.01 -10.72
N ARG A 180 -5.38 5.15 -10.53
CA ARG A 180 -4.71 6.43 -10.23
C ARG A 180 -3.72 6.85 -11.31
N GLN A 181 -3.02 5.87 -11.88
CA GLN A 181 -2.08 5.96 -12.99
C GLN A 181 -2.28 4.75 -13.94
N PRO A 182 -3.37 4.72 -14.73
CA PRO A 182 -3.70 3.58 -15.59
C PRO A 182 -2.59 3.25 -16.60
N LYS A 183 -1.92 4.27 -17.16
CA LYS A 183 -0.80 4.08 -18.09
C LYS A 183 0.38 3.34 -17.44
N LEU A 184 0.69 3.66 -16.17
CA LEU A 184 1.74 2.98 -15.42
C LEU A 184 1.37 1.52 -15.15
N SER A 185 0.12 1.26 -14.76
CA SER A 185 -0.38 -0.11 -14.56
C SER A 185 -0.29 -0.95 -15.84
N VAL A 186 -0.73 -0.39 -16.98
CA VAL A 186 -0.62 -1.05 -18.29
C VAL A 186 0.83 -1.36 -18.65
N LYS A 187 1.74 -0.38 -18.51
CA LYS A 187 3.18 -0.57 -18.75
C LYS A 187 3.73 -1.70 -17.87
N ARG A 188 3.47 -1.67 -16.56
CA ARG A 188 3.97 -2.68 -15.62
C ARG A 188 3.46 -4.08 -15.97
N ARG A 189 2.18 -4.23 -16.30
CA ARG A 189 1.62 -5.51 -16.75
C ARG A 189 2.29 -6.02 -18.03
N ALA A 190 2.58 -5.13 -18.98
CA ALA A 190 3.31 -5.48 -20.20
C ALA A 190 4.76 -5.89 -19.92
N ASP A 191 5.46 -5.17 -19.03
CA ASP A 191 6.83 -5.50 -18.60
C ASP A 191 6.90 -6.88 -17.95
N LEU A 192 5.94 -7.22 -17.08
CA LEU A 192 5.81 -8.53 -16.46
C LEU A 192 5.52 -9.63 -17.49
N ALA A 193 4.57 -9.41 -18.40
CA ALA A 193 4.24 -10.37 -19.46
C ALA A 193 5.43 -10.62 -20.39
N SER A 194 6.16 -9.56 -20.77
CA SER A 194 7.39 -9.64 -21.56
C SER A 194 8.46 -10.46 -20.83
N SER A 195 8.58 -10.29 -19.51
CA SER A 195 9.53 -11.02 -18.69
C SER A 195 9.23 -12.52 -18.62
N ILE A 196 7.94 -12.90 -18.51
CA ILE A 196 7.51 -14.30 -18.59
C ILE A 196 7.92 -14.93 -19.93
N LEU A 197 7.66 -14.24 -21.05
CA LEU A 197 7.99 -14.75 -22.38
C LEU A 197 9.50 -14.89 -22.63
N LYS A 198 10.33 -14.10 -21.92
CA LYS A 198 11.79 -14.13 -22.03
C LYS A 198 12.45 -15.11 -21.05
N ALA A 199 11.69 -15.67 -20.10
CA ALA A 199 12.23 -16.59 -19.11
C ALA A 199 12.78 -17.84 -19.81
N LYS A 200 14.05 -18.14 -19.56
CA LYS A 200 14.73 -19.31 -20.16
C LYS A 200 14.70 -20.55 -19.26
N GLN A 201 14.45 -20.35 -17.97
CA GLN A 201 14.34 -21.43 -16.98
C GLN A 201 12.87 -21.58 -16.54
N PRO A 202 12.49 -22.74 -15.99
CA PRO A 202 11.20 -22.92 -15.34
C PRO A 202 10.96 -21.85 -14.28
N LEU A 203 9.72 -21.34 -14.21
CA LEU A 203 9.38 -20.31 -13.23
C LEU A 203 9.33 -20.87 -11.81
N ASN A 204 8.84 -22.10 -11.63
CA ASN A 204 8.78 -22.83 -10.36
C ASN A 204 8.46 -21.93 -9.15
N LEU A 205 7.22 -21.43 -9.11
CA LEU A 205 6.74 -20.58 -8.03
C LEU A 205 6.71 -21.31 -6.68
N GLN A 206 6.51 -22.63 -6.68
CA GLN A 206 6.56 -23.46 -5.46
C GLN A 206 7.95 -23.43 -4.81
N GLY A 207 9.00 -23.50 -5.63
CA GLY A 207 10.39 -23.39 -5.20
C GLY A 207 10.90 -21.95 -5.08
N TRP A 208 10.04 -20.93 -5.29
CA TRP A 208 10.42 -19.53 -5.14
C TRP A 208 10.60 -19.20 -3.65
N GLY A 209 11.80 -19.48 -3.15
CA GLY A 209 12.18 -19.31 -1.76
C GLY A 209 12.40 -17.85 -1.33
N GLY A 210 12.69 -17.69 -0.04
CA GLY A 210 13.17 -16.43 0.52
C GLY A 210 14.51 -16.02 -0.09
N VAL A 211 14.75 -14.70 -0.14
CA VAL A 211 15.99 -14.11 -0.63
C VAL A 211 17.12 -14.42 0.36
N ASN A 212 17.67 -15.62 0.30
CA ASN A 212 18.83 -16.00 1.09
C ASN A 212 20.07 -15.67 0.29
N VAL A 213 20.81 -14.66 0.73
CA VAL A 213 22.10 -14.31 0.13
C VAL A 213 23.14 -15.32 0.60
N LYS A 214 23.95 -15.81 -0.33
CA LYS A 214 25.12 -16.63 -0.02
C LYS A 214 26.04 -15.88 0.95
N PRO A 215 26.47 -16.48 2.07
CA PRO A 215 27.32 -15.79 3.06
C PRO A 215 28.56 -15.12 2.42
N GLU A 216 29.17 -15.77 1.42
CA GLU A 216 30.30 -15.25 0.68
C GLU A 216 30.01 -13.93 -0.07
N ALA A 217 28.78 -13.72 -0.55
CA ALA A 217 28.40 -12.50 -1.26
C ALA A 217 28.27 -11.29 -0.31
N ILE A 218 27.86 -11.52 0.94
CA ILE A 218 27.90 -10.51 2.02
C ILE A 218 29.36 -10.23 2.37
N LEU A 219 30.17 -11.28 2.56
CA LEU A 219 31.58 -11.17 2.95
C LEU A 219 32.44 -10.39 1.95
N ARG A 220 32.12 -10.41 0.64
CA ARG A 220 32.80 -9.60 -0.38
C ARG A 220 32.59 -8.09 -0.24
N GLN A 221 31.57 -7.66 0.49
CA GLN A 221 31.13 -6.26 0.53
C GLN A 221 31.33 -5.60 1.89
N VAL A 222 31.82 -6.35 2.88
CA VAL A 222 32.12 -5.84 4.22
C VAL A 222 33.62 -5.60 4.40
N THR A 223 33.95 -4.57 5.18
CA THR A 223 35.35 -4.25 5.48
C THR A 223 36.00 -5.35 6.34
N PRO A 224 37.35 -5.44 6.37
CA PRO A 224 38.04 -6.39 7.25
C PRO A 224 37.61 -6.27 8.73
N GLU A 225 37.42 -5.04 9.21
CA GLU A 225 37.00 -4.76 10.59
C GLU A 225 35.56 -5.25 10.85
N GLN A 226 34.67 -5.08 9.87
CA GLN A 226 33.31 -5.60 9.95
C GLN A 226 33.30 -7.13 9.94
N ARG A 227 34.14 -7.78 9.13
CA ARG A 227 34.28 -9.25 9.13
C ARG A 227 34.76 -9.78 10.47
N GLU A 228 35.75 -9.13 11.07
CA GLU A 228 36.24 -9.50 12.39
C GLU A 228 35.15 -9.34 13.47
N ARG A 229 34.34 -8.28 13.36
CA ARG A 229 33.21 -8.06 14.27
C ARG A 229 32.09 -9.09 14.09
N MET A 230 31.77 -9.45 12.85
CA MET A 230 30.81 -10.53 12.55
C MET A 230 31.29 -11.88 13.10
N ALA A 231 32.60 -12.15 13.09
CA ALA A 231 33.16 -13.38 13.65
C ALA A 231 33.10 -13.42 15.19
N LYS A 232 33.14 -12.26 15.85
CA LYS A 232 33.14 -12.13 17.32
C LYS A 232 31.72 -11.97 17.91
N ASP A 233 30.77 -11.46 17.14
CA ASP A 233 29.39 -11.21 17.56
C ASP A 233 28.40 -11.82 16.55
N PRO A 234 27.81 -12.99 16.85
CA PRO A 234 26.83 -13.66 15.98
C PRO A 234 25.57 -12.83 15.70
N ASN A 235 25.28 -11.80 16.50
CA ASN A 235 24.13 -10.91 16.35
C ASN A 235 24.47 -9.62 15.58
N TYR A 236 25.75 -9.38 15.30
CA TYR A 236 26.18 -8.20 14.56
C TYR A 236 25.81 -8.31 13.07
N SER A 237 24.94 -7.40 12.63
CA SER A 237 24.57 -7.24 11.22
C SER A 237 25.30 -6.03 10.62
N PRO A 238 26.15 -6.21 9.59
CA PRO A 238 26.87 -5.11 8.96
C PRO A 238 25.91 -4.10 8.30
N PRO A 239 26.19 -2.78 8.37
CA PRO A 239 25.35 -1.76 7.75
C PRO A 239 25.44 -1.81 6.21
N GLY A 240 24.29 -1.68 5.55
CA GLY A 240 24.19 -1.60 4.08
C GLY A 240 24.32 -0.17 3.54
N PRO A 241 24.21 0.04 2.21
CA PRO A 241 23.57 -0.88 1.26
C PRO A 241 24.50 -1.93 0.66
N PHE A 242 24.03 -3.18 0.58
CA PHE A 242 24.66 -4.25 -0.19
C PHE A 242 24.12 -4.28 -1.63
N LYS A 243 24.95 -4.70 -2.57
CA LYS A 243 24.62 -4.95 -3.98
C LYS A 243 24.85 -6.42 -4.30
N PHE A 244 23.82 -7.12 -4.75
CA PHE A 244 23.90 -8.56 -5.06
C PHE A 244 23.52 -8.80 -6.52
N ASN A 245 24.24 -9.69 -7.18
CA ASN A 245 23.90 -10.21 -8.51
C ASN A 245 23.07 -11.49 -8.38
N ALA A 246 22.50 -11.99 -9.49
CA ALA A 246 21.67 -13.20 -9.46
C ALA A 246 22.38 -14.43 -8.85
N ASP A 247 23.70 -14.56 -9.07
CA ASP A 247 24.51 -15.67 -8.54
C ASP A 247 24.81 -15.56 -7.04
N ASP A 248 24.51 -14.42 -6.42
CA ASP A 248 24.80 -14.14 -5.01
C ASP A 248 23.74 -14.68 -4.07
N PHE A 249 22.64 -15.18 -4.62
CA PHE A 249 21.55 -15.77 -3.88
C PHE A 249 21.68 -17.29 -3.87
N ILE A 250 21.30 -17.88 -2.74
CA ILE A 250 21.18 -19.34 -2.54
C ILE A 250 20.02 -19.86 -3.40
N SER A 251 18.97 -19.06 -3.61
CA SER A 251 17.92 -19.29 -4.60
C SER A 251 18.30 -18.69 -5.96
N ASP A 252 17.94 -19.37 -7.05
CA ASP A 252 18.07 -18.81 -8.41
C ASP A 252 17.12 -17.62 -8.58
N GLU A 253 17.63 -16.38 -8.47
CA GLU A 253 16.86 -15.13 -8.66
C GLU A 253 16.86 -14.64 -10.13
N SER A 254 17.41 -15.40 -11.09
CA SER A 254 17.58 -14.95 -12.49
C SER A 254 16.26 -14.66 -13.23
N ASN A 255 15.13 -15.23 -12.76
CA ASN A 255 13.81 -15.04 -13.35
C ASN A 255 12.83 -14.29 -12.44
N THR A 256 13.34 -13.51 -11.47
CA THR A 256 12.52 -12.84 -10.45
C THR A 256 11.32 -12.09 -11.06
N LEU A 257 11.55 -11.21 -12.03
CA LEU A 257 10.49 -10.42 -12.64
C LEU A 257 9.43 -11.28 -13.37
N ALA A 258 9.84 -12.40 -13.96
CA ALA A 258 8.93 -13.36 -14.56
C ALA A 258 8.09 -14.10 -13.49
N ARG A 259 8.68 -14.43 -12.34
CA ARG A 259 7.95 -15.04 -11.21
C ARG A 259 6.94 -14.08 -10.59
N TYR A 260 7.27 -12.80 -10.44
CA TYR A 260 6.30 -11.75 -10.09
C TYR A 260 5.13 -11.75 -11.07
N GLY A 261 5.43 -11.79 -12.37
CA GLY A 261 4.41 -11.81 -13.42
C GLY A 261 3.49 -13.02 -13.34
N ALA A 262 4.06 -14.23 -13.19
CA ALA A 262 3.30 -15.46 -13.11
C ALA A 262 2.48 -15.55 -11.82
N ALA A 263 3.06 -15.18 -10.67
CA ALA A 263 2.35 -15.12 -9.40
C ALA A 263 1.19 -14.11 -9.47
N ARG A 264 1.41 -12.91 -10.00
CA ARG A 264 0.34 -11.93 -10.22
C ARG A 264 -0.76 -12.46 -11.15
N ASN A 265 -0.38 -13.18 -12.21
CA ASN A 265 -1.33 -13.77 -13.15
C ASN A 265 -2.17 -14.87 -12.49
N LEU A 266 -1.60 -15.65 -11.57
CA LEU A 266 -2.35 -16.62 -10.78
C LEU A 266 -3.47 -15.94 -10.00
N PHE A 267 -3.19 -14.88 -9.24
CA PHE A 267 -4.23 -14.12 -8.51
C PHE A 267 -5.29 -13.51 -9.45
N GLY A 268 -4.87 -12.99 -10.61
CA GLY A 268 -5.79 -12.49 -11.63
C GLY A 268 -6.71 -13.57 -12.18
N SER A 269 -6.19 -14.77 -12.45
CA SER A 269 -6.97 -15.92 -12.93
C SER A 269 -7.93 -16.44 -11.86
N LEU A 270 -7.49 -16.52 -10.61
CA LEU A 270 -8.32 -16.91 -9.47
C LEU A 270 -9.46 -15.92 -9.23
N GLU A 271 -9.20 -14.62 -9.30
CA GLU A 271 -10.26 -13.61 -9.20
C GLU A 271 -11.25 -13.74 -10.37
N LYS A 272 -10.75 -13.98 -11.59
CA LYS A 272 -11.60 -14.14 -12.78
C LYS A 272 -12.50 -15.38 -12.68
N SER A 273 -12.01 -16.50 -12.13
CA SER A 273 -12.77 -17.74 -12.03
C SER A 273 -13.72 -17.77 -10.83
N ALA A 274 -13.26 -17.35 -9.65
CA ALA A 274 -14.00 -17.49 -8.39
C ALA A 274 -14.74 -16.21 -7.99
N GLY A 275 -14.34 -15.06 -8.54
CA GLY A 275 -14.87 -13.75 -8.20
C GLY A 275 -14.24 -13.14 -6.95
N ARG A 276 -14.31 -11.79 -6.88
CA ARG A 276 -13.70 -11.00 -5.80
C ARG A 276 -14.19 -11.35 -4.40
N ALA A 277 -15.45 -11.72 -4.24
CA ALA A 277 -16.01 -12.08 -2.93
C ALA A 277 -15.32 -13.33 -2.34
N LYS A 278 -15.04 -14.35 -3.16
CA LYS A 278 -14.33 -15.55 -2.73
C LYS A 278 -12.85 -15.28 -2.45
N MET A 279 -12.19 -14.45 -3.27
CA MET A 279 -10.82 -14.00 -3.01
C MET A 279 -10.70 -13.31 -1.64
N ARG A 280 -11.66 -12.44 -1.33
CA ARG A 280 -11.74 -11.77 -0.02
C ARG A 280 -11.95 -12.75 1.13
N ALA A 281 -12.78 -13.77 0.94
CA ALA A 281 -12.98 -14.82 1.94
C ALA A 281 -11.69 -15.64 2.17
N LEU A 282 -10.97 -15.99 1.10
CA LEU A 282 -9.66 -16.64 1.20
C LEU A 282 -8.68 -15.78 2.01
N PHE A 283 -8.57 -14.47 1.72
CA PHE A 283 -7.65 -13.60 2.46
C PHE A 283 -7.99 -13.52 3.94
N LYS A 284 -9.28 -13.37 4.29
CA LYS A 284 -9.70 -13.42 5.69
C LYS A 284 -9.32 -14.72 6.39
N GLU A 285 -9.32 -15.84 5.67
CA GLU A 285 -8.86 -17.11 6.24
C GLU A 285 -7.34 -17.14 6.41
N VAL A 286 -6.59 -16.66 5.42
CA VAL A 286 -5.14 -16.51 5.51
C VAL A 286 -4.75 -15.66 6.72
N TRP A 287 -5.43 -14.52 6.96
CA TRP A 287 -5.17 -13.61 8.07
C TRP A 287 -5.39 -14.20 9.47
N LYS A 288 -6.06 -15.35 9.60
CA LYS A 288 -6.21 -16.05 10.88
C LYS A 288 -5.00 -16.91 11.24
N ASN A 289 -4.07 -17.12 10.31
CA ASN A 289 -2.93 -18.00 10.49
C ASN A 289 -1.67 -17.19 10.83
N GLU A 290 -1.64 -16.60 12.03
CA GLU A 290 -0.61 -15.64 12.45
C GLU A 290 0.83 -16.15 12.27
N LYS A 291 1.06 -17.46 12.43
CA LYS A 291 2.40 -18.09 12.31
C LYS A 291 2.85 -18.34 10.87
N GLY A 292 2.00 -18.05 9.89
CA GLY A 292 2.25 -18.36 8.49
C GLY A 292 1.62 -19.63 8.00
N LEU A 293 1.78 -19.84 6.70
CA LEU A 293 1.26 -20.98 5.96
C LEU A 293 2.34 -21.47 5.01
N LYS A 294 2.50 -22.79 4.90
CA LYS A 294 3.32 -23.40 3.85
C LYS A 294 2.54 -23.41 2.53
N THR A 295 3.27 -23.68 1.44
CA THR A 295 2.67 -23.75 0.10
C THR A 295 1.50 -24.74 0.04
N ASP A 296 1.65 -25.95 0.59
CA ASP A 296 0.61 -26.98 0.52
C ASP A 296 -0.66 -26.59 1.30
N GLU A 297 -0.50 -25.84 2.39
CA GLU A 297 -1.60 -25.31 3.18
C GLU A 297 -2.35 -24.22 2.41
N LEU A 298 -1.63 -23.30 1.74
CA LEU A 298 -2.24 -22.30 0.86
C LEU A 298 -2.91 -22.90 -0.37
N VAL A 299 -2.35 -23.95 -0.96
CA VAL A 299 -2.97 -24.71 -2.05
C VAL A 299 -4.30 -25.29 -1.56
N SER A 300 -4.31 -25.90 -0.38
CA SER A 300 -5.51 -26.46 0.23
C SER A 300 -6.57 -25.38 0.50
N LEU A 301 -6.16 -24.22 1.01
CA LEU A 301 -7.07 -23.09 1.23
C LEU A 301 -7.62 -22.54 -0.10
N ALA A 302 -6.81 -22.43 -1.15
CA ALA A 302 -7.26 -22.01 -2.47
C ALA A 302 -8.29 -22.99 -3.04
N LEU A 303 -8.06 -24.31 -2.91
CA LEU A 303 -9.01 -25.33 -3.33
C LEU A 303 -10.33 -25.21 -2.55
N ASN A 304 -10.27 -25.08 -1.23
CA ASN A 304 -11.46 -25.03 -0.38
C ASN A 304 -12.30 -23.75 -0.57
N HIS A 305 -11.66 -22.59 -0.69
CA HIS A 305 -12.36 -21.30 -0.79
C HIS A 305 -12.70 -20.89 -2.21
N LEU A 306 -11.85 -21.26 -3.18
CA LEU A 306 -12.00 -20.83 -4.57
C LEU A 306 -12.49 -21.96 -5.48
N GLY A 307 -12.41 -23.22 -5.04
CA GLY A 307 -12.72 -24.39 -5.88
C GLY A 307 -11.66 -24.66 -6.95
N THR A 308 -10.44 -24.16 -6.78
CA THR A 308 -9.36 -24.26 -7.77
C THR A 308 -8.10 -24.81 -7.12
N ASP A 309 -7.60 -25.95 -7.63
CA ASP A 309 -6.27 -26.44 -7.29
C ASP A 309 -5.21 -25.65 -8.08
N VAL A 310 -4.34 -24.95 -7.36
CA VAL A 310 -3.30 -24.11 -7.95
C VAL A 310 -1.96 -24.83 -8.11
N SER A 311 -1.84 -26.09 -7.68
CA SER A 311 -0.58 -26.85 -7.67
C SER A 311 0.12 -26.88 -9.02
N ALA A 312 -0.63 -27.05 -10.11
CA ALA A 312 -0.08 -27.07 -11.46
C ALA A 312 0.46 -25.70 -11.90
N SER A 313 -0.15 -24.60 -11.45
CA SER A 313 0.31 -23.23 -11.76
C SER A 313 1.55 -22.83 -10.97
N LEU A 314 1.94 -23.60 -9.94
CA LEU A 314 3.11 -23.32 -9.12
C LEU A 314 4.39 -24.02 -9.62
N LYS A 315 4.28 -24.96 -10.56
CA LYS A 315 5.42 -25.73 -11.10
C LYS A 315 6.10 -25.01 -12.27
#